data_AF-A0A1M6F7M3-F1
#
_entry.id   AF-A0A1M6F7M3-F1
#
_cell.length_a   1.000
_cell.length_b   1.000
_cell.length_c   1.000
_cell.angle_alpha   90.00
_cell.angle_beta   90.00
_cell.angle_gamma   90.00
#
_symmetry.space_group_name_H-M   'P 1'
#
loop_
_entity.id
_entity.type
_entity.pdbx_description
1 polymer ?
#
loop_
_entity_poly.entity_id
_entity_poly.type
_entity_poly.pdbx_seq_one_letter_code
_entity_poly.pdbx_strand_id
1 'polypeptide(L)'
;MEALAVVLCLLALGIGAVSGYLYGRRTAGSSPAAEADRLALSYARQDASTARAEAGRAREEAALAKAEVAQILADKADLRAAAADAQRAVAEARAETAQVASRLAGTAAERDAAVGRAAEQAADRESLIAQFKLLSAETLAHQARQAEQATEQRFKATEHLVSPLAEGLRQMQEKLQAVEKERARMSAELGEQVNTLRASSDAVRREAQGLSTALRTPQVRGSWGEASLKRIVEISGLTQRCDFDTQHTYVLRRRRG
;
A
#
# COMPACT_ATOMS: atom_id res chain seq x y z
N MET A 1 113.38 57.37 133.42
CA MET A 1 112.89 55.98 133.55
C MET A 1 111.83 55.62 132.50
N GLU A 2 111.21 56.58 131.80
CA GLU A 2 110.18 56.32 130.75
C GLU A 2 110.75 55.86 129.37
N ALA A 3 111.98 56.22 129.02
CA ALA A 3 112.52 55.96 127.67
C ALA A 3 112.91 54.49 127.38
N LEU A 4 113.08 53.65 128.41
CA LEU A 4 113.59 52.29 128.26
C LEU A 4 112.46 51.28 127.94
N ALA A 5 111.21 51.58 128.32
CA ALA A 5 110.05 50.74 128.06
C ALA A 5 109.62 50.74 126.58
N VAL A 6 109.77 51.88 125.89
CA VAL A 6 109.35 52.03 124.48
C VAL A 6 110.24 51.21 123.52
N VAL A 7 111.54 51.10 123.81
CA VAL A 7 112.50 50.36 122.97
C VAL A 7 112.25 48.84 123.02
N LEU A 8 111.86 48.29 124.17
CA LEU A 8 111.55 46.87 124.33
C LEU A 8 110.28 46.45 123.56
N CYS A 9 109.25 47.29 123.53
CA CYS A 9 108.04 47.02 122.75
C CYS A 9 108.29 46.99 121.23
N LEU A 10 109.18 47.85 120.72
CA LEU A 10 109.52 47.86 119.29
C LEU A 10 110.32 46.62 118.87
N LEU A 11 111.21 46.11 119.72
CA LEU A 11 111.93 44.87 119.45
C LEU A 11 111.02 43.64 119.45
N ALA A 12 110.03 43.59 120.35
CA ALA A 12 109.04 42.50 120.38
C ALA A 12 108.15 42.48 119.12
N LEU A 13 107.72 43.64 118.64
CA LEU A 13 106.97 43.77 117.38
C LEU A 13 107.80 43.40 116.15
N GLY A 14 109.09 43.78 116.13
CA GLY A 14 109.99 43.42 115.04
C GLY A 14 110.21 41.90 114.92
N ILE A 15 110.43 41.22 116.05
CA ILE A 15 110.63 39.76 116.06
C ILE A 15 109.33 39.03 115.70
N GLY A 16 108.17 39.52 116.16
CA GLY A 16 106.86 38.97 115.80
C GLY A 16 106.57 39.04 114.29
N ALA A 17 106.85 40.18 113.65
CA ALA A 17 106.61 40.37 112.22
C ALA A 17 107.52 39.50 111.34
N VAL A 18 108.81 39.36 111.70
CA VAL A 18 109.77 38.53 110.95
C VAL A 18 109.43 37.05 111.08
N SER A 19 109.03 36.60 112.28
CA SER A 19 108.64 35.21 112.53
C SER A 19 107.37 34.83 111.77
N GLY A 20 106.38 35.72 111.72
CA GLY A 20 105.15 35.54 110.93
C GLY A 20 105.41 35.47 109.42
N TYR A 21 106.31 36.32 108.90
CA TYR A 21 106.64 36.35 107.48
C TYR A 21 107.42 35.09 107.01
N LEU A 22 108.36 34.60 107.81
CA LEU A 22 109.14 33.39 107.48
C LEU A 22 108.29 32.11 107.54
N TYR A 23 107.34 32.01 108.48
CA TYR A 23 106.47 30.83 108.57
C TYR A 23 105.42 30.80 107.46
N GLY A 24 104.84 31.96 107.10
CA GLY A 24 103.91 32.07 105.98
C GLY A 24 104.54 31.73 104.63
N ARG A 25 105.85 31.96 104.48
CA ARG A 25 106.57 31.65 103.23
C ARG A 25 107.00 30.17 103.11
N ARG A 26 107.06 29.41 104.21
CA ARG A 26 107.33 27.96 104.18
C ARG A 26 106.08 27.10 103.95
N THR A 27 104.89 27.62 104.21
CA THR A 27 103.62 26.91 103.95
C THR A 27 102.91 27.35 102.66
N ALA A 28 103.45 28.34 101.94
CA ALA A 28 102.96 28.81 100.65
C ALA A 28 103.68 28.16 99.43
N GLY A 29 104.41 27.06 99.64
CA GLY A 29 104.93 26.23 98.54
C GLY A 29 103.86 25.22 98.09
N SER A 30 103.30 25.41 96.90
CA SER A 30 102.44 24.41 96.25
C SER A 30 103.18 23.08 96.09
N SER A 31 102.64 22.00 96.64
CA SER A 31 103.20 20.64 96.46
C SER A 31 103.05 20.21 94.99
N PRO A 32 104.10 19.68 94.34
CA PRO A 32 104.05 19.25 92.93
C PRO A 32 103.00 18.16 92.66
N ALA A 33 102.60 17.38 93.69
CA ALA A 33 101.52 16.41 93.60
C ALA A 33 100.12 17.06 93.49
N ALA A 34 99.90 18.21 94.14
CA ALA A 34 98.65 18.95 94.03
C ALA A 34 98.51 19.67 92.68
N GLU A 35 99.63 19.99 92.04
CA GLU A 35 99.67 20.56 90.69
C GLU A 35 99.43 19.49 89.61
N ALA A 36 100.01 18.29 89.77
CA ALA A 36 99.74 17.14 88.90
C ALA A 36 98.28 16.67 88.97
N ASP A 37 97.68 16.61 90.16
CA ASP A 37 96.27 16.22 90.34
C ASP A 37 95.31 17.28 89.76
N ARG A 38 95.63 18.57 89.90
CA ARG A 38 94.90 19.66 89.23
C ARG A 38 95.00 19.57 87.71
N LEU A 39 96.17 19.24 87.16
CA LEU A 39 96.36 19.03 85.72
C LEU A 39 95.59 17.81 85.23
N ALA A 40 95.65 16.67 85.92
CA ALA A 40 94.90 15.46 85.58
C ALA A 40 93.37 15.70 85.63
N LEU A 41 92.88 16.41 86.65
CA LEU A 41 91.48 16.83 86.72
C LEU A 41 91.10 17.81 85.61
N SER A 42 92.02 18.70 85.19
CA SER A 42 91.77 19.62 84.07
C SER A 42 91.70 18.88 82.73
N TYR A 43 92.58 17.89 82.49
CA TYR A 43 92.54 17.01 81.32
C TYR A 43 91.28 16.14 81.30
N ALA A 44 90.93 15.50 82.43
CA ALA A 44 89.70 14.71 82.52
C ALA A 44 88.43 15.56 82.31
N ARG A 45 88.43 16.83 82.77
CA ARG A 45 87.35 17.78 82.48
C ARG A 45 87.31 18.19 81.02
N GLN A 46 88.48 18.40 80.40
CA GLN A 46 88.59 18.73 78.98
C GLN A 46 88.13 17.55 78.12
N ASP A 47 88.54 16.33 78.41
CA ASP A 47 88.10 15.09 77.74
C ASP A 47 86.60 14.84 77.94
N ALA A 48 86.09 15.07 79.15
CA ALA A 48 84.65 15.01 79.38
C ALA A 48 83.89 16.10 78.60
N SER A 49 84.49 17.27 78.38
CA SER A 49 83.89 18.35 77.61
C SER A 49 83.89 18.06 76.10
N THR A 50 84.97 17.48 75.57
CA THR A 50 85.08 17.08 74.16
C THR A 50 84.17 15.90 73.85
N ALA A 51 84.16 14.86 74.71
CA ALA A 51 83.25 13.73 74.57
C ALA A 51 81.76 14.16 74.65
N ARG A 52 81.43 15.14 75.50
CA ARG A 52 80.08 15.73 75.55
C ARG A 52 79.75 16.51 74.28
N ALA A 53 80.71 17.25 73.73
CA ALA A 53 80.52 17.98 72.47
C ALA A 53 80.33 17.01 71.29
N GLU A 54 81.12 15.94 71.20
CA GLU A 54 80.98 14.89 70.19
C GLU A 54 79.65 14.13 70.33
N ALA A 55 79.26 13.76 71.55
CA ALA A 55 77.95 13.16 71.80
C ALA A 55 76.80 14.12 71.49
N GLY A 56 77.01 15.43 71.67
CA GLY A 56 76.07 16.48 71.26
C GLY A 56 75.89 16.52 69.75
N ARG A 57 76.99 16.57 68.99
CA ARG A 57 76.98 16.55 67.51
C ARG A 57 76.36 15.28 66.96
N ALA A 58 76.73 14.11 67.49
CA ALA A 58 76.17 12.83 67.07
C ALA A 58 74.65 12.74 67.34
N ARG A 59 74.17 13.35 68.44
CA ARG A 59 72.72 13.43 68.73
C ARG A 59 72.00 14.39 67.78
N GLU A 60 72.62 15.50 67.42
CA GLU A 60 72.07 16.47 66.46
C GLU A 60 71.98 15.85 65.05
N GLU A 61 73.04 15.20 64.58
CA GLU A 61 73.05 14.45 63.32
C GLU A 61 72.00 13.33 63.32
N ALA A 62 71.89 12.57 64.42
CA ALA A 62 70.86 11.54 64.55
C ALA A 62 69.44 12.12 64.62
N ALA A 63 69.26 13.32 65.14
CA ALA A 63 67.97 14.01 65.16
C ALA A 63 67.58 14.49 63.75
N LEU A 64 68.53 15.05 62.99
CA LEU A 64 68.34 15.46 61.60
C LEU A 64 68.01 14.26 60.70
N ALA A 65 68.77 13.18 60.80
CA ALA A 65 68.50 11.96 60.04
C ALA A 65 67.13 11.35 60.37
N LYS A 66 66.70 11.39 61.64
CA LYS A 66 65.35 10.95 62.04
C LYS A 66 64.26 11.86 61.47
N ALA A 67 64.49 13.18 61.44
CA ALA A 67 63.56 14.12 60.85
C ALA A 67 63.42 13.91 59.33
N GLU A 68 64.52 13.69 58.61
CA GLU A 68 64.52 13.36 57.18
C GLU A 68 63.78 12.05 56.91
N VAL A 69 64.05 10.99 57.69
CA VAL A 69 63.32 9.72 57.56
C VAL A 69 61.82 9.91 57.84
N ALA A 70 61.46 10.71 58.85
CA ALA A 70 60.06 11.01 59.14
C ALA A 70 59.39 11.76 57.97
N GLN A 71 60.07 12.72 57.36
CA GLN A 71 59.58 13.46 56.20
C GLN A 71 59.41 12.55 54.97
N ILE A 72 60.40 11.70 54.66
CA ILE A 72 60.31 10.74 53.56
C ILE A 72 59.15 9.76 53.77
N LEU A 73 58.91 9.32 55.00
CA LEU A 73 57.78 8.45 55.32
C LEU A 73 56.43 9.15 55.14
N ALA A 74 56.34 10.45 55.49
CA ALA A 74 55.17 11.27 55.24
C ALA A 74 54.92 11.45 53.74
N ASP A 75 55.92 11.87 52.97
CA ASP A 75 55.83 12.05 51.52
C ASP A 75 55.43 10.73 50.81
N LYS A 76 55.98 9.60 51.27
CA LYS A 76 55.62 8.27 50.76
C LYS A 76 54.17 7.90 51.10
N ALA A 77 53.67 8.28 52.27
CA ALA A 77 52.28 8.06 52.65
C ALA A 77 51.34 8.91 51.76
N ASP A 78 51.68 10.17 51.51
CA ASP A 78 50.93 11.08 50.65
C ASP A 78 50.91 10.60 49.20
N LEU A 79 52.05 10.16 48.66
CA LEU A 79 52.12 9.57 47.31
C LEU A 79 51.30 8.28 47.20
N ARG A 80 51.27 7.45 48.25
CA ARG A 80 50.41 6.25 48.29
C ARG A 80 48.94 6.60 48.34
N ALA A 81 48.55 7.63 49.09
CA ALA A 81 47.18 8.12 49.12
C ALA A 81 46.76 8.65 47.75
N ALA A 82 47.58 9.51 47.12
CA ALA A 82 47.34 10.03 45.78
C ALA A 82 47.26 8.92 44.71
N ALA A 83 48.11 7.89 44.80
CA ALA A 83 48.06 6.73 43.91
C ALA A 83 46.76 5.91 44.10
N ALA A 84 46.31 5.75 45.35
CA ALA A 84 45.05 5.06 45.63
C ALA A 84 43.84 5.83 45.10
N ASP A 85 43.83 7.16 45.23
CA ASP A 85 42.76 8.01 44.69
C ASP A 85 42.77 8.04 43.16
N ALA A 86 43.94 8.10 42.52
CA ALA A 86 44.07 7.97 41.07
C ALA A 86 43.56 6.59 40.58
N GLN A 87 43.87 5.51 41.30
CA GLN A 87 43.37 4.17 40.97
C GLN A 87 41.84 4.08 41.10
N ARG A 88 41.25 4.72 42.11
CA ARG A 88 39.78 4.81 42.27
C ARG A 88 39.14 5.57 41.10
N ALA A 89 39.66 6.74 40.76
CA ALA A 89 39.14 7.53 39.64
C ALA A 89 39.23 6.77 38.30
N VAL A 90 40.32 6.03 38.06
CA VAL A 90 40.45 5.17 36.87
C VAL A 90 39.45 4.02 36.89
N ALA A 91 39.20 3.40 38.05
CA ALA A 91 38.21 2.33 38.18
C ALA A 91 36.79 2.84 37.93
N GLU A 92 36.45 4.03 38.43
CA GLU A 92 35.17 4.71 38.20
C GLU A 92 34.97 5.05 36.73
N ALA A 93 35.96 5.69 36.08
CA ALA A 93 35.89 5.99 34.65
C ALA A 93 35.77 4.73 33.77
N ARG A 94 36.42 3.62 34.16
CA ARG A 94 36.27 2.32 33.48
C ARG A 94 34.87 1.73 33.67
N ALA A 95 34.28 1.87 34.85
CA ALA A 95 32.92 1.43 35.11
C ALA A 95 31.91 2.23 34.28
N GLU A 96 32.07 3.55 34.21
CA GLU A 96 31.21 4.42 33.40
C GLU A 96 31.31 4.11 31.90
N THR A 97 32.53 3.98 31.37
CA THR A 97 32.74 3.60 29.96
C THR A 97 32.16 2.23 29.63
N ALA A 98 32.29 1.25 30.53
CA ALA A 98 31.66 -0.05 30.37
C ALA A 98 30.12 0.02 30.37
N GLN A 99 29.52 0.85 31.23
CA GLN A 99 28.07 1.07 31.24
C GLN A 99 27.59 1.74 29.95
N VAL A 100 28.29 2.76 29.47
CA VAL A 100 27.97 3.44 28.21
C VAL A 100 28.10 2.48 27.03
N ALA A 101 29.17 1.70 26.97
CA ALA A 101 29.36 0.70 25.92
C ALA A 101 28.24 -0.35 25.93
N SER A 102 27.83 -0.82 27.11
CA SER A 102 26.70 -1.75 27.26
C SER A 102 25.37 -1.15 26.78
N ARG A 103 25.08 0.10 27.16
CA ARG A 103 23.88 0.82 26.68
C ARG A 103 23.89 1.00 25.16
N LEU A 104 25.03 1.37 24.59
CA LEU A 104 25.18 1.51 23.13
C LEU A 104 25.02 0.17 22.40
N ALA A 105 25.54 -0.91 22.95
CA ALA A 105 25.34 -2.25 22.39
C ALA A 105 23.86 -2.66 22.45
N GLY A 106 23.17 -2.35 23.55
CA GLY A 106 21.73 -2.58 23.70
C GLY A 106 20.90 -1.80 22.68
N THR A 107 21.13 -0.50 22.54
CA THR A 107 20.39 0.33 21.57
C THR A 107 20.70 -0.02 20.11
N ALA A 108 21.93 -0.43 19.81
CA ALA A 108 22.29 -0.93 18.48
C ALA A 108 21.53 -2.23 18.16
N ALA A 109 21.48 -3.18 19.10
CA ALA A 109 20.72 -4.42 18.93
C ALA A 109 19.21 -4.17 18.77
N GLU A 110 18.63 -3.25 19.54
CA GLU A 110 17.22 -2.85 19.41
C GLU A 110 16.92 -2.22 18.04
N ARG A 111 17.80 -1.33 17.57
CA ARG A 111 17.70 -0.72 16.24
C ARG A 111 17.77 -1.79 15.16
N ASP A 112 18.73 -2.70 15.23
CA ASP A 112 18.92 -3.74 14.20
C ASP A 112 17.72 -4.69 14.17
N ALA A 113 17.18 -5.05 15.34
CA ALA A 113 15.95 -5.82 15.42
C ALA A 113 14.74 -5.05 14.87
N ALA A 114 14.65 -3.74 15.10
CA ALA A 114 13.58 -2.90 14.55
C ALA A 114 13.67 -2.77 13.02
N VAL A 115 14.88 -2.60 12.48
CA VAL A 115 15.14 -2.59 11.03
C VAL A 115 14.79 -3.94 10.41
N GLY A 116 15.17 -5.05 11.04
CA GLY A 116 14.80 -6.39 10.60
C GLY A 116 13.28 -6.58 10.52
N ARG A 117 12.55 -6.25 11.59
CA ARG A 117 11.07 -6.33 11.60
C ARG A 117 10.43 -5.42 10.54
N ALA A 118 10.97 -4.22 10.33
CA ALA A 118 10.46 -3.31 9.30
C ALA A 118 10.68 -3.86 7.89
N ALA A 119 11.82 -4.51 7.63
CA ALA A 119 12.10 -5.15 6.36
C ALA A 119 11.18 -6.36 6.11
N GLU A 120 10.95 -7.21 7.11
CA GLU A 120 10.00 -8.32 7.03
C GLU A 120 8.57 -7.82 6.72
N GLN A 121 8.10 -6.81 7.45
CA GLN A 121 6.78 -6.21 7.20
C GLN A 121 6.66 -5.59 5.81
N ALA A 122 7.74 -4.97 5.30
CA ALA A 122 7.75 -4.43 3.95
C ALA A 122 7.64 -5.54 2.89
N ALA A 123 8.38 -6.65 3.06
CA ALA A 123 8.31 -7.80 2.18
C ALA A 123 6.93 -8.48 2.22
N ASP A 124 6.35 -8.65 3.41
CA ASP A 124 5.01 -9.20 3.57
C ASP A 124 3.96 -8.32 2.89
N ARG A 125 4.06 -6.99 3.05
CA ARG A 125 3.15 -6.04 2.40
C ARG A 125 3.25 -6.11 0.88
N GLU A 126 4.46 -6.22 0.33
CA GLU A 126 4.67 -6.37 -1.10
C GLU A 126 4.04 -7.68 -1.63
N SER A 127 4.27 -8.79 -0.92
CA SER A 127 3.66 -10.09 -1.22
C SER A 127 2.13 -10.03 -1.19
N LEU A 128 1.53 -9.40 -0.17
CA LEU A 128 0.08 -9.24 -0.07
C LEU A 128 -0.49 -8.38 -1.20
N ILE A 129 0.19 -7.31 -1.61
CA ILE A 129 -0.23 -6.48 -2.75
C ILE A 129 -0.17 -7.29 -4.04
N ALA A 130 0.89 -8.09 -4.24
CA ALA A 130 1.02 -8.95 -5.41
C ALA A 130 -0.10 -10.02 -5.46
N GLN A 131 -0.35 -10.72 -4.35
CA GLN A 131 -1.43 -11.69 -4.23
C GLN A 131 -2.81 -11.06 -4.46
N PHE A 132 -3.05 -9.88 -3.88
CA PHE A 132 -4.30 -9.16 -4.08
C PHE A 132 -4.52 -8.78 -5.55
N LYS A 133 -3.48 -8.28 -6.23
CA LYS A 133 -3.56 -7.95 -7.67
C LYS A 133 -3.87 -9.18 -8.51
N LEU A 134 -3.21 -10.30 -8.24
CA LEU A 134 -3.41 -11.57 -8.94
C LEU A 134 -4.83 -12.08 -8.74
N LEU A 135 -5.29 -12.19 -7.49
CA LEU A 135 -6.64 -12.64 -7.16
C LEU A 135 -7.72 -11.72 -7.73
N SER A 136 -7.50 -10.40 -7.69
CA SER A 136 -8.43 -9.42 -8.27
C SER A 136 -8.52 -9.59 -9.80
N ALA A 137 -7.38 -9.76 -10.47
CA ALA A 137 -7.34 -9.99 -11.91
C ALA A 137 -8.05 -11.30 -12.29
N GLU A 138 -7.80 -12.39 -11.55
CA GLU A 138 -8.46 -13.69 -11.77
C GLU A 138 -9.97 -13.60 -11.54
N THR A 139 -10.40 -12.95 -10.46
CA THR A 139 -11.81 -12.77 -10.12
C THR A 139 -12.53 -11.94 -11.17
N LEU A 140 -11.95 -10.81 -11.59
CA LEU A 140 -12.51 -9.97 -12.65
C LEU A 140 -12.58 -10.72 -13.98
N ALA A 141 -11.54 -11.47 -14.36
CA ALA A 141 -11.55 -12.29 -15.57
C ALA A 141 -12.58 -13.42 -15.50
N HIS A 142 -12.81 -14.00 -14.32
CA HIS A 142 -13.86 -14.99 -14.11
C HIS A 142 -15.26 -14.37 -14.26
N GLN A 143 -15.51 -13.24 -13.59
CA GLN A 143 -16.77 -12.51 -13.66
C GLN A 143 -17.08 -12.01 -15.08
N ALA A 144 -16.08 -11.50 -15.80
CA ALA A 144 -16.24 -11.08 -17.20
C ALA A 144 -16.67 -12.25 -18.09
N ARG A 145 -15.99 -13.39 -17.98
CA ARG A 145 -16.36 -14.61 -18.73
C ARG A 145 -17.76 -15.11 -18.39
N GLN A 146 -18.14 -15.10 -17.11
CA GLN A 146 -19.49 -15.47 -16.70
C GLN A 146 -20.56 -14.51 -17.25
N ALA A 147 -20.28 -13.20 -17.26
CA ALA A 147 -21.19 -12.20 -17.81
C ALA A 147 -21.35 -12.34 -19.33
N GLU A 148 -20.25 -12.60 -20.06
CA GLU A 148 -20.28 -12.88 -21.49
C GLU A 148 -21.08 -14.15 -21.79
N GLN A 149 -20.83 -15.24 -21.06
CA GLN A 149 -21.59 -16.49 -21.21
C GLN A 149 -23.07 -16.31 -20.91
N ALA A 150 -23.43 -15.57 -19.85
CA ALA A 150 -24.81 -15.27 -19.53
C ALA A 150 -25.48 -14.41 -20.62
N THR A 151 -24.75 -13.45 -21.19
CA THR A 151 -25.24 -12.61 -22.29
C THR A 151 -25.47 -13.43 -23.55
N GLU A 152 -24.52 -14.28 -23.93
CA GLU A 152 -24.61 -15.19 -25.06
C GLU A 152 -25.80 -16.16 -24.91
N GLN A 153 -25.99 -16.72 -23.71
CA GLN A 153 -27.14 -17.59 -23.42
C GLN A 153 -28.47 -16.84 -23.56
N ARG A 154 -28.55 -15.59 -23.08
CA ARG A 154 -29.75 -14.73 -23.23
C ARG A 154 -30.02 -14.38 -24.68
N PHE A 155 -28.98 -14.09 -25.47
CA PHE A 155 -29.11 -13.86 -26.91
C PHE A 155 -29.65 -15.10 -27.62
N LYS A 156 -29.05 -16.27 -27.41
CA LYS A 156 -29.53 -17.54 -27.98
C LYS A 156 -30.96 -17.85 -27.59
N ALA A 157 -31.31 -17.67 -26.31
CA ALA A 157 -32.68 -17.88 -25.85
C ALA A 157 -33.66 -16.93 -26.52
N THR A 158 -33.28 -15.66 -26.70
CA THR A 158 -34.10 -14.65 -27.39
C THR A 158 -34.26 -14.99 -28.87
N GLU A 159 -33.18 -15.39 -29.54
CA GLU A 159 -33.19 -15.81 -30.94
C GLU A 159 -34.12 -17.03 -31.15
N HIS A 160 -34.04 -18.03 -30.26
CA HIS A 160 -34.94 -19.18 -30.27
C HIS A 160 -36.42 -18.80 -30.10
N LEU A 161 -36.73 -17.75 -29.33
CA LEU A 161 -38.10 -17.26 -29.15
C LEU A 161 -38.60 -16.44 -30.35
N VAL A 162 -37.72 -15.63 -30.97
CA VAL A 162 -38.10 -14.71 -32.04
C VAL A 162 -38.09 -15.38 -33.42
N SER A 163 -37.22 -16.35 -33.66
CA SER A 163 -37.07 -17.02 -34.96
C SER A 163 -38.38 -17.65 -35.48
N PRO A 164 -39.16 -18.40 -34.66
CA PRO A 164 -40.45 -18.95 -35.11
C PRO A 164 -41.49 -17.87 -35.44
N LEU A 165 -41.45 -16.72 -34.77
CA LEU A 165 -42.34 -15.60 -35.06
C LEU A 165 -42.01 -14.95 -36.40
N ALA A 166 -40.73 -14.73 -36.68
CA ALA A 166 -40.27 -14.21 -37.96
C ALA A 166 -40.67 -15.15 -39.12
N GLU A 167 -40.45 -16.45 -38.95
CA GLU A 167 -40.83 -17.46 -39.94
C GLU A 167 -42.36 -17.55 -40.11
N GLY A 168 -43.12 -17.49 -39.01
CA GLY A 168 -44.58 -17.46 -39.04
C GLY A 168 -45.13 -16.23 -39.79
N LEU A 169 -44.55 -15.04 -39.56
CA LEU A 169 -44.91 -13.82 -40.28
C LEU A 169 -44.60 -13.93 -41.78
N ARG A 170 -43.45 -14.53 -42.15
CA ARG A 170 -43.08 -14.78 -43.55
C ARG A 170 -44.10 -15.69 -44.23
N GLN A 171 -44.45 -16.81 -43.60
CA GLN A 171 -45.46 -17.73 -44.14
C GLN A 171 -46.85 -17.10 -44.24
N MET A 172 -47.22 -16.25 -43.27
CA MET A 172 -48.49 -15.52 -43.33
C MET A 172 -48.50 -14.51 -44.47
N GLN A 173 -47.40 -13.79 -44.70
CA GLN A 173 -47.26 -12.86 -45.82
C GLN A 173 -47.36 -13.57 -47.17
N GLU A 174 -46.73 -14.74 -47.32
CA GLU A 174 -46.83 -15.58 -48.52
C GLU A 174 -48.27 -16.07 -48.77
N LYS A 175 -48.94 -16.57 -47.72
CA LYS A 175 -50.35 -17.01 -47.80
C LYS A 175 -51.29 -15.85 -48.16
N LEU A 176 -51.10 -14.68 -47.57
CA LEU A 176 -51.87 -13.48 -47.89
C LEU A 176 -51.70 -13.07 -49.36
N GLN A 177 -50.46 -13.05 -49.86
CA GLN A 177 -50.20 -12.77 -51.28
C GLN A 177 -50.88 -13.80 -52.20
N ALA A 178 -50.86 -15.08 -51.84
CA ALA A 178 -51.54 -16.11 -52.60
C ALA A 178 -53.07 -15.93 -52.61
N VAL A 179 -53.67 -15.61 -51.45
CA VAL A 179 -55.11 -15.32 -51.32
C VAL A 179 -55.51 -14.09 -52.13
N GLU A 180 -54.75 -13.00 -52.06
CA GLU A 180 -55.04 -11.79 -52.84
C GLU A 180 -54.91 -12.05 -54.35
N LYS A 181 -53.94 -12.86 -54.78
CA LYS A 181 -53.80 -13.27 -56.18
C LYS A 181 -54.99 -14.10 -56.65
N GLU A 182 -55.44 -15.07 -55.86
CA GLU A 182 -56.61 -15.89 -56.18
C GLU A 182 -57.90 -15.07 -56.19
N ARG A 183 -58.04 -14.12 -55.25
CA ARG A 183 -59.17 -13.18 -55.22
C ARG A 183 -59.22 -12.29 -56.45
N ALA A 184 -58.08 -11.78 -56.90
CA ALA A 184 -57.99 -11.01 -58.14
C ALA A 184 -58.38 -11.86 -59.36
N ARG A 185 -57.93 -13.11 -59.42
CA ARG A 185 -58.30 -14.06 -60.47
C ARG A 185 -59.81 -14.35 -60.47
N MET A 186 -60.39 -14.73 -59.34
CA MET A 186 -61.83 -15.01 -59.24
C MET A 186 -62.67 -13.78 -59.61
N SER A 187 -62.21 -12.57 -59.25
CA SER A 187 -62.89 -11.33 -59.59
C SER A 187 -62.85 -11.04 -61.10
N ALA A 188 -61.74 -11.37 -61.78
CA ALA A 188 -61.65 -11.30 -63.24
C ALA A 188 -62.57 -12.34 -63.91
N GLU A 189 -62.56 -13.59 -63.44
CA GLU A 189 -63.43 -14.67 -63.95
C GLU A 189 -64.92 -14.34 -63.77
N LEU A 190 -65.33 -13.82 -62.61
CA LEU A 190 -66.70 -13.34 -62.37
C LEU A 190 -67.06 -12.19 -63.30
N GLY A 191 -66.14 -11.24 -63.54
CA GLY A 191 -66.35 -10.16 -64.51
C GLY A 191 -66.59 -10.69 -65.93
N GLU A 192 -65.85 -11.70 -66.35
CA GLU A 192 -66.04 -12.37 -67.65
C GLU A 192 -67.37 -13.13 -67.73
N GLN A 193 -67.76 -13.84 -66.66
CA GLN A 193 -69.06 -14.52 -66.59
C GLN A 193 -70.24 -13.53 -66.67
N VAL A 194 -70.15 -12.39 -65.98
CA VAL A 194 -71.16 -11.33 -66.04
C VAL A 194 -71.26 -10.74 -67.46
N ASN A 195 -70.12 -10.51 -68.12
CA ASN A 195 -70.11 -10.05 -69.51
C ASN A 195 -70.74 -11.07 -70.47
N THR A 196 -70.44 -12.36 -70.26
CA THR A 196 -71.03 -13.46 -71.04
C THR A 196 -72.54 -13.54 -70.82
N LEU A 197 -73.02 -13.40 -69.57
CA LEU A 197 -74.44 -13.38 -69.22
C LEU A 197 -75.17 -12.17 -69.83
N ARG A 198 -74.50 -11.00 -69.87
CA ARG A 198 -75.04 -9.82 -70.55
C ARG A 198 -75.16 -10.05 -72.05
N ALA A 199 -74.13 -10.62 -72.68
CA ALA A 199 -74.14 -10.94 -74.11
C ALA A 199 -75.23 -11.98 -74.46
N SER A 200 -75.40 -13.02 -73.64
CA SER A 200 -76.46 -14.02 -73.83
C SER A 200 -77.86 -13.41 -73.64
N SER A 201 -78.05 -12.56 -72.62
CA SER A 201 -79.30 -11.81 -72.42
C SER A 201 -79.64 -10.92 -73.61
N ASP A 202 -78.66 -10.22 -74.17
CA ASP A 202 -78.82 -9.40 -75.37
C ASP A 202 -79.12 -10.25 -76.63
N ALA A 203 -78.55 -11.46 -76.74
CA ALA A 203 -78.87 -12.40 -77.81
C ALA A 203 -80.31 -12.92 -77.70
N VAL A 204 -80.74 -13.38 -76.52
CA VAL A 204 -82.12 -13.84 -76.27
C VAL A 204 -83.12 -12.72 -76.54
N ARG A 205 -82.83 -11.48 -76.12
CA ARG A 205 -83.67 -10.32 -76.40
C ARG A 205 -83.83 -10.08 -77.90
N ARG A 206 -82.76 -10.23 -78.69
CA ARG A 206 -82.79 -10.10 -80.16
C ARG A 206 -83.62 -11.21 -80.81
N GLU A 207 -83.44 -12.46 -80.40
CA GLU A 207 -84.22 -13.59 -80.91
C GLU A 207 -85.71 -13.45 -80.57
N ALA A 208 -86.04 -13.04 -79.34
CA ALA A 208 -87.42 -12.77 -78.92
C ALA A 208 -88.06 -11.61 -79.71
N GLN A 209 -87.31 -10.55 -80.02
CA GLN A 209 -87.77 -9.48 -80.92
C GLN A 209 -87.99 -9.99 -82.35
N GLY A 210 -87.10 -10.84 -82.86
CA GLY A 210 -87.27 -11.52 -84.15
C GLY A 210 -88.53 -12.38 -84.18
N LEU A 211 -88.75 -13.21 -83.15
CA LEU A 211 -89.93 -14.04 -83.01
C LEU A 211 -91.21 -13.21 -82.88
N SER A 212 -91.20 -12.15 -82.07
CA SER A 212 -92.32 -11.21 -81.94
C SER A 212 -92.67 -10.55 -83.27
N THR A 213 -91.66 -10.18 -84.06
CA THR A 213 -91.83 -9.59 -85.39
C THR A 213 -92.39 -10.62 -86.39
N ALA A 214 -91.89 -11.85 -86.35
CA ALA A 214 -92.41 -12.96 -87.15
C ALA A 214 -93.89 -13.26 -86.82
N LEU A 215 -94.27 -13.22 -85.53
CA LEU A 215 -95.65 -13.42 -85.08
C LEU A 215 -96.59 -12.25 -85.46
N ARG A 216 -96.08 -11.01 -85.57
CA ARG A 216 -96.87 -9.83 -85.99
C ARG A 216 -97.05 -9.71 -87.51
N THR A 217 -96.34 -10.51 -88.31
CA THR A 217 -96.41 -10.44 -89.78
C THR A 217 -97.39 -11.49 -90.32
N PRO A 218 -98.60 -11.12 -90.75
CA PRO A 218 -99.65 -12.09 -91.12
C PRO A 218 -99.28 -12.99 -92.31
N GLN A 219 -98.41 -12.53 -93.21
CA GLN A 219 -97.94 -13.33 -94.35
C GLN A 219 -97.17 -14.60 -93.95
N VAL A 220 -96.46 -14.61 -92.82
CA VAL A 220 -95.61 -15.75 -92.43
C VAL A 220 -96.43 -16.91 -91.86
N ARG A 221 -97.55 -16.63 -91.17
CA ARG A 221 -98.53 -17.67 -90.78
C ARG A 221 -99.34 -18.18 -91.96
N GLY A 222 -99.74 -17.29 -92.87
CA GLY A 222 -100.53 -17.65 -94.06
C GLY A 222 -99.77 -18.58 -95.01
N SER A 223 -98.47 -18.35 -95.21
CA SER A 223 -97.65 -19.08 -96.18
C SER A 223 -97.46 -20.57 -95.86
N TRP A 224 -97.44 -20.99 -94.60
CA TRP A 224 -97.39 -22.43 -94.25
C TRP A 224 -98.75 -23.13 -94.48
N GLY A 225 -99.85 -22.44 -94.19
CA GLY A 225 -101.20 -22.90 -94.52
C GLY A 225 -101.41 -22.99 -96.03
N GLU A 226 -100.97 -21.99 -96.80
CA GLU A 226 -101.01 -21.98 -98.26
C GLU A 226 -100.13 -23.09 -98.86
N ALA A 227 -98.92 -23.32 -98.33
CA ALA A 227 -98.05 -24.40 -98.80
C ALA A 227 -98.65 -25.79 -98.51
N SER A 228 -99.37 -25.95 -97.40
CA SER A 228 -100.06 -27.20 -97.06
C SER A 228 -101.29 -27.42 -97.94
N LEU A 229 -102.11 -26.38 -98.14
CA LEU A 229 -103.27 -26.41 -99.05
C LEU A 229 -102.86 -26.71 -100.49
N LYS A 230 -101.80 -26.05 -100.99
CA LYS A 230 -101.24 -26.32 -102.31
C LYS A 230 -100.89 -27.80 -102.47
N ARG A 231 -100.23 -28.40 -101.47
CA ARG A 231 -99.79 -29.79 -101.51
C ARG A 231 -100.96 -30.77 -101.49
N ILE A 232 -102.00 -30.48 -100.71
CA ILE A 232 -103.24 -31.30 -100.66
C ILE A 232 -103.94 -31.28 -102.01
N VAL A 233 -104.06 -30.09 -102.63
CA VAL A 233 -104.71 -29.89 -103.92
C VAL A 233 -103.94 -30.61 -105.05
N GLU A 234 -102.61 -30.53 -105.06
CA GLU A 234 -101.76 -31.28 -106.00
C GLU A 234 -101.88 -32.80 -105.83
N ILE A 235 -101.94 -33.31 -104.59
CA ILE A 235 -102.14 -34.74 -104.32
C ILE A 235 -103.52 -35.23 -104.77
N SER A 236 -104.55 -34.38 -104.71
CA SER A 236 -105.87 -34.69 -105.27
C SER A 236 -105.93 -34.64 -106.80
N GLY A 237 -104.79 -34.41 -107.49
CA GLY A 237 -104.66 -34.48 -108.95
C GLY A 237 -104.90 -33.17 -109.69
N LEU A 238 -105.03 -32.05 -108.97
CA LEU A 238 -105.25 -30.73 -109.56
C LEU A 238 -103.91 -30.07 -109.88
N THR A 239 -103.78 -29.47 -111.06
CA THR A 239 -102.52 -28.86 -111.53
C THR A 239 -102.56 -27.34 -111.40
N GLN A 240 -101.49 -26.75 -110.83
CA GLN A 240 -101.40 -25.31 -110.64
C GLN A 240 -101.44 -24.58 -111.99
N ARG A 241 -102.24 -23.50 -112.08
CA ARG A 241 -102.50 -22.68 -113.29
C ARG A 241 -103.43 -23.31 -114.34
N CYS A 242 -103.97 -24.50 -114.08
CA CYS A 242 -105.06 -25.08 -114.86
C CYS A 242 -106.33 -25.21 -114.01
N ASP A 243 -106.20 -25.77 -112.81
CA ASP A 243 -107.35 -26.07 -111.95
C ASP A 243 -107.45 -25.19 -110.69
N PHE A 244 -106.33 -24.58 -110.28
CA PHE A 244 -106.29 -23.65 -109.15
C PHE A 244 -105.16 -22.62 -109.30
N ASP A 245 -105.37 -21.45 -108.68
CA ASP A 245 -104.37 -20.39 -108.55
C ASP A 245 -104.07 -20.08 -107.07
N THR A 246 -102.82 -19.73 -106.78
CA THR A 246 -102.39 -19.31 -105.44
C THR A 246 -102.64 -17.82 -105.24
N GLN A 247 -103.04 -17.41 -104.04
CA GLN A 247 -103.32 -16.01 -103.73
C GLN A 247 -102.09 -15.12 -104.01
N HIS A 248 -102.25 -14.10 -104.86
CA HIS A 248 -101.22 -13.08 -105.06
C HIS A 248 -101.26 -12.09 -103.89
N THR A 249 -100.22 -12.07 -103.08
CA THR A 249 -100.08 -11.02 -102.07
C THR A 249 -99.66 -9.72 -102.76
N TYR A 250 -100.54 -8.74 -102.74
CA TYR A 250 -100.17 -7.36 -103.03
C TYR A 250 -99.52 -6.75 -101.78
N VAL A 251 -98.19 -6.61 -101.79
CA VAL A 251 -97.48 -5.82 -100.78
C VAL A 251 -97.86 -4.36 -101.02
N LEU A 252 -98.86 -3.86 -100.30
CA LEU A 252 -99.15 -2.43 -100.21
C LEU A 252 -97.90 -1.75 -99.63
N ARG A 253 -97.08 -1.18 -100.51
CA ARG A 253 -95.97 -0.30 -100.14
C ARG A 253 -96.54 0.97 -99.51
N ARG A 254 -96.87 0.91 -98.22
CA ARG A 254 -97.22 2.09 -97.44
C ARG A 254 -95.97 2.94 -97.30
N ARG A 255 -95.92 4.01 -98.10
CA ARG A 255 -95.06 5.16 -97.87
C ARG A 255 -95.38 5.71 -96.47
N ARG A 256 -94.44 5.63 -95.53
CA ARG A 256 -94.44 6.44 -94.32
C ARG A 256 -93.39 7.53 -94.50
N GLY A 257 -93.83 8.78 -94.37
CA GLY A 257 -92.95 9.87 -93.98
C GLY A 257 -92.61 9.76 -92.50
#